data_AF-K1SH31-F1
#
_entry.id   AF-K1SH31-F1
#
_cell.length_a   1.000
_cell.length_b   1.000
_cell.length_c   1.000
_cell.angle_alpha   90.00
_cell.angle_beta   90.00
_cell.angle_gamma   90.00
#
_symmetry.space_group_name_H-M   'P 1'
#
loop_
_entity.id
_entity.type
_entity.pdbx_description
1 polymer ?
#
loop_
_entity_poly.entity_id
_entity_poly.type
_entity_poly.pdbx_seq_one_letter_code
_entity_poly.pdbx_strand_id
1 'polypeptide(L)'
;MPSFDSRFANAEQDIWQHTVNNDDYPYCWVFEDKRFNLQDGSDEVYLKFLFVLLIYTQLFMGLLIGHGQHNIIKKQLVLIRTVKQLKNLQMNL
;
A
#
# COMPACT_ATOMS: atom_id res chain seq x y z
N MET A 1 8.13 -0.85 12.47
CA MET A 1 8.44 -2.11 11.74
C MET A 1 9.83 -1.99 11.10
N PRO A 2 10.73 -2.95 11.32
CA PRO A 2 12.11 -2.87 10.83
C PRO A 2 12.19 -2.98 9.29
N SER A 3 13.26 -2.42 8.72
CA SER A 3 13.59 -2.52 7.30
C SER A 3 14.15 -3.90 6.94
N PHE A 4 13.97 -4.35 5.69
CA PHE A 4 14.72 -5.50 5.15
C PHE A 4 16.01 -5.09 4.45
N ASP A 5 16.16 -3.80 4.18
CA ASP A 5 17.39 -3.20 3.72
C ASP A 5 18.00 -2.36 4.85
N SER A 6 19.16 -2.78 5.35
CA SER A 6 19.86 -2.12 6.45
C SER A 6 20.27 -0.66 6.17
N ARG A 7 20.19 -0.21 4.91
CA ARG A 7 20.43 1.19 4.53
C ARG A 7 19.33 2.15 5.03
N PHE A 8 18.15 1.63 5.35
CA PHE A 8 17.00 2.43 5.78
C PHE A 8 16.61 2.17 7.23
N ALA A 9 16.17 3.22 7.93
CA ALA A 9 15.91 3.13 9.36
C ALA A 9 14.65 2.32 9.70
N ASN A 10 13.71 2.18 8.76
CA ASN A 10 12.47 1.46 8.96
C ASN A 10 11.87 0.98 7.63
N ALA A 11 10.86 0.11 7.73
CA ALA A 11 10.14 -0.44 6.58
C ALA A 11 9.51 0.63 5.69
N GLU A 12 9.06 1.76 6.24
CA GLU A 12 8.42 2.81 5.44
C GLU A 12 9.41 3.47 4.48
N GLN A 13 10.61 3.80 4.95
CA GLN A 13 11.68 4.38 4.13
C GLN A 13 12.18 3.40 3.07
N ASP A 14 12.38 2.14 3.45
CA ASP A 14 12.73 1.04 2.56
C ASP A 14 11.71 0.89 1.42
N ILE A 15 10.44 0.68 1.77
CA ILE A 15 9.39 0.51 0.77
C ILE A 15 9.25 1.78 -0.07
N TRP A 16 9.35 2.99 0.50
CA TRP A 16 9.30 4.22 -0.27
C TRP A 16 10.42 4.29 -1.31
N GLN A 17 11.66 3.99 -0.90
CA GLN A 17 12.79 4.02 -1.81
C GLN A 17 12.56 3.06 -2.97
N HIS A 18 12.17 1.82 -2.68
CA HIS A 18 12.03 0.79 -3.69
C HIS A 18 10.79 0.95 -4.59
N THR A 19 9.67 1.44 -4.06
CA THR A 19 8.41 1.55 -4.83
C THR A 19 8.19 2.91 -5.50
N VAL A 20 8.82 3.98 -5.03
CA VAL A 20 8.60 5.34 -5.57
C VAL A 20 9.85 5.88 -6.24
N ASN A 21 11.02 5.72 -5.62
CA ASN A 21 12.24 6.32 -6.13
C ASN A 21 12.94 5.41 -7.15
N ASN A 22 12.90 4.09 -6.94
CA ASN A 22 13.61 3.13 -7.79
C ASN A 22 12.69 2.31 -8.70
N ASP A 23 11.44 2.08 -8.30
CA ASP A 23 10.47 1.19 -8.98
C ASP A 23 11.05 -0.20 -9.29
N ASP A 24 11.79 -0.77 -8.33
CA ASP A 24 12.58 -2.00 -8.48
C ASP A 24 12.00 -3.20 -7.71
N TYR A 25 10.87 -3.02 -7.03
CA TYR A 25 10.12 -4.13 -6.44
C TYR A 25 9.26 -4.87 -7.48
N PRO A 26 9.19 -6.21 -7.39
CA PRO A 26 8.38 -6.99 -8.32
C PRO A 26 6.88 -6.68 -8.19
N TYR A 27 6.13 -6.96 -9.25
CA TYR A 27 4.67 -6.86 -9.20
C TYR A 27 4.12 -7.72 -8.06
N CYS A 28 3.13 -7.21 -7.33
CA CYS A 28 2.51 -7.91 -6.20
C CYS A 28 3.46 -8.24 -5.02
N TRP A 29 4.63 -7.59 -4.89
CA TRP A 29 5.59 -7.80 -3.78
C TRP A 29 4.94 -7.79 -2.39
N VAL A 30 3.87 -7.02 -2.20
CA VAL A 30 3.17 -6.88 -0.91
C VAL A 30 2.66 -8.23 -0.37
N PHE A 31 2.33 -9.19 -1.24
CA PHE A 31 1.84 -10.50 -0.83
C PHE A 31 2.96 -11.42 -0.31
N GLU A 32 4.18 -11.25 -0.82
CA GLU A 32 5.37 -12.03 -0.43
C GLU A 32 6.12 -11.38 0.74
N ASP A 33 5.81 -10.11 1.05
CA ASP A 33 6.46 -9.39 2.13
C ASP A 33 5.99 -9.90 3.50
N LYS A 34 6.90 -10.63 4.15
CA LYS A 34 6.71 -11.21 5.49
C LYS A 34 6.35 -10.18 6.56
N ARG A 35 6.62 -8.89 6.35
CA ARG A 35 6.22 -7.82 7.28
C ARG A 35 4.70 -7.71 7.44
N PHE A 36 3.92 -8.14 6.44
CA PHE A 36 2.46 -8.07 6.46
C PHE A 36 1.77 -9.40 6.78
N ASN A 37 2.51 -10.51 6.82
CA ASN A 37 1.97 -11.85 7.03
C ASN A 37 0.76 -12.17 6.13
N LEU A 38 0.80 -11.76 4.86
CA LEU A 38 -0.29 -12.05 3.92
C LEU A 38 -0.20 -13.48 3.36
N GLN A 39 1.01 -13.99 3.15
CA GLN A 39 1.23 -15.35 2.64
C GLN A 39 1.24 -16.39 3.76
N ASP A 40 1.93 -16.11 4.86
CA ASP A 40 2.16 -17.07 5.96
C ASP A 40 1.25 -16.83 7.19
N GLY A 41 0.38 -15.82 7.13
CA GLY A 41 -0.53 -15.46 8.23
C GLY A 41 -1.88 -16.19 8.19
N SER A 42 -2.81 -15.77 9.04
CA SER A 42 -4.17 -16.33 9.03
C SER A 42 -5.01 -15.80 7.87
N ASP A 43 -5.98 -16.60 7.43
CA ASP A 43 -6.99 -16.19 6.44
C ASP A 43 -7.68 -14.87 6.82
N GLU A 44 -7.86 -14.61 8.12
CA GLU A 44 -8.45 -13.37 8.61
C GLU A 44 -7.62 -12.15 8.22
N VAL A 45 -6.29 -12.21 8.32
CA VAL A 45 -5.39 -11.11 7.95
C VAL A 45 -5.44 -10.88 6.43
N TYR A 46 -5.40 -11.97 5.66
CA TYR A 46 -5.47 -11.93 4.21
C TYR A 46 -6.82 -11.36 3.71
N LEU A 47 -7.93 -11.86 4.24
CA LEU A 47 -9.27 -11.41 3.88
C LEU A 47 -9.52 -9.96 4.28
N LYS A 48 -9.10 -9.53 5.48
CA LYS A 48 -9.17 -8.11 5.89
C LYS A 48 -8.40 -7.22 4.92
N PHE A 49 -7.20 -7.63 4.51
CA PHE A 49 -6.43 -6.87 3.53
C PHE A 49 -7.17 -6.74 2.19
N LEU A 50 -7.72 -7.84 1.68
CA LEU A 50 -8.48 -7.83 0.42
C LEU A 50 -9.75 -6.97 0.51
N PHE A 51 -10.51 -7.05 1.61
CA PHE A 51 -11.70 -6.22 1.79
C PHE A 51 -11.36 -4.74 1.80
N VAL A 52 -10.31 -4.36 2.53
CA VAL A 52 -9.84 -2.98 2.59
C VAL A 52 -9.41 -2.50 1.21
N LEU A 53 -8.64 -3.30 0.47
CA LEU A 53 -8.23 -2.99 -0.91
C LEU A 53 -9.45 -2.80 -1.84
N LEU A 54 -10.41 -3.73 -1.81
CA LEU A 54 -11.62 -3.68 -2.62
C LEU A 54 -12.47 -2.45 -2.28
N ILE A 55 -12.69 -2.14 -1.01
CA ILE A 55 -13.44 -0.95 -0.57
C ILE A 55 -12.76 0.32 -1.07
N TYR A 56 -11.43 0.45 -0.91
CA TYR A 56 -10.71 1.63 -1.38
C TYR A 56 -10.77 1.79 -2.91
N THR A 57 -10.65 0.71 -3.67
CA THR A 57 -10.77 0.77 -5.14
C THR A 57 -12.19 1.16 -5.56
N GLN A 58 -13.23 0.61 -4.92
CA GLN A 58 -14.62 0.95 -5.22
C GLN A 58 -14.95 2.41 -4.89
N LEU A 59 -14.52 2.90 -3.72
CA LEU A 59 -14.69 4.29 -3.31
C LEU A 59 -13.95 5.27 -4.23
N PHE A 60 -12.74 4.90 -4.66
CA PHE A 60 -11.96 5.72 -5.58
C PHE A 60 -12.58 5.78 -6.97
N MET A 61 -13.03 4.64 -7.51
CA MET A 61 -13.72 4.62 -8.79
C MET A 61 -15.01 5.44 -8.76
N GLY A 62 -15.77 5.39 -7.65
CA GLY A 62 -16.93 6.24 -7.44
C GLY A 62 -16.62 7.75 -7.44
N LEU A 63 -15.43 8.15 -6.97
CA LEU A 63 -14.96 9.55 -6.96
C LEU A 63 -14.47 10.03 -8.34
N LEU A 64 -14.17 9.11 -9.26
CA LEU A 64 -13.60 9.42 -10.57
C LEU A 64 -14.65 9.54 -11.69
N ILE A 65 -15.90 9.13 -11.44
CA ILE A 65 -17.02 9.38 -12.35
C ILE A 65 -17.34 10.89 -12.30
N GLY A 66 -16.59 11.69 -13.06
CA GLY A 66 -16.81 13.14 -13.16
C GLY A 66 -15.65 14.01 -13.66
N HIS A 67 -14.41 13.51 -13.76
CA HIS A 67 -13.29 14.33 -14.23
C HIS A 67 -12.44 13.62 -15.30
N GLY A 68 -12.12 14.35 -16.37
CA GLY A 68 -11.38 13.89 -17.55
C GLY A 68 -10.10 13.09 -17.27
N GLN A 69 -9.89 12.07 -18.10
CA GLN A 69 -9.05 10.89 -17.90
C GLN A 69 -7.53 11.10 -17.74
N HIS A 70 -7.01 12.33 -17.77
CA HIS A 70 -5.56 12.57 -17.71
C HIS A 70 -5.02 12.93 -16.32
N ASN A 71 -5.89 13.30 -15.36
CA ASN A 71 -5.53 13.57 -13.95
C ASN A 71 -5.79 12.38 -13.01
N ILE A 72 -6.24 11.25 -13.57
CA ILE A 72 -6.73 10.08 -12.82
C ILE A 72 -5.57 9.23 -12.28
N ILE A 73 -4.51 9.01 -13.06
CA ILE A 73 -3.36 8.18 -12.65
C ILE A 73 -2.55 8.84 -11.53
N LYS A 74 -2.38 10.17 -11.57
CA LYS A 74 -1.73 10.93 -10.48
C LYS A 74 -2.55 10.92 -9.19
N LYS A 75 -3.89 10.94 -9.28
CA LYS A 75 -4.79 10.82 -8.11
C LYS A 75 -4.79 9.41 -7.51
N GLN A 76 -4.61 8.37 -8.31
CA GLN A 76 -4.51 6.97 -7.88
C GLN A 76 -3.22 6.71 -7.08
N LEU A 77 -2.13 7.39 -7.45
CA LEU A 77 -0.86 7.39 -6.72
C LEU A 77 -0.93 8.12 -5.36
N VAL A 78 -1.77 9.16 -5.25
CA VAL A 78 -2.01 9.88 -3.98
C VAL A 78 -2.88 9.07 -3.03
N LEU A 79 -3.91 8.36 -3.53
CA LEU A 79 -4.74 7.51 -2.70
C LEU A 79 -3.95 6.34 -2.10
N ILE A 80 -3.05 5.72 -2.87
CA ILE A 80 -2.14 4.68 -2.38
C ILE A 80 -1.19 5.26 -1.30
N ARG A 81 -0.78 6.54 -1.40
CA ARG A 81 0.00 7.23 -0.35
C ARG A 81 -0.79 7.54 0.92
N THR A 82 -2.06 7.94 0.82
CA THR A 82 -2.94 8.21 2.00
C THR A 82 -3.32 6.93 2.75
N VAL A 83 -3.50 5.80 2.05
CA VAL A 83 -3.73 4.47 2.67
C VAL A 83 -2.46 3.96 3.39
N LYS A 84 -1.27 4.32 2.91
CA LYS A 84 0.02 4.05 3.58
C LYS A 84 0.18 4.86 4.88
N GLN A 85 -0.30 6.10 4.94
CA GLN A 85 -0.26 6.93 6.16
C GLN A 85 -1.31 6.55 7.22
N LEU A 86 -2.52 6.16 6.82
CA LEU A 86 -3.58 5.76 7.77
C LEU A 86 -3.24 4.47 8.53
N LYS A 87 -2.49 3.53 7.91
CA LYS A 87 -1.99 2.33 8.59
C LYS A 87 -0.92 2.64 9.66
N ASN A 88 -0.18 3.75 9.52
CA ASN A 88 0.79 4.22 10.52
C ASN A 88 0.12 4.94 11.72
N LEU A 89 -1.08 5.51 11.57
CA LEU A 89 -1.83 6.19 12.65
C LEU A 89 -2.64 5.22 13.53
N GLN A 90 -3.12 4.08 13.00
CA GLN A 90 -3.82 3.05 13.80
C GLN A 90 -2.88 2.11 14.58
N MET A 91 -1.56 2.16 14.34
CA MET A 91 -0.54 1.44 15.11
C MET A 91 -0.08 2.20 16.37
N ASN A 92 -0.71 3.34 16.70
CA ASN A 92 -0.48 4.15 17.91
C ASN A 92 -1.71 4.25 18.85
N LEU A 93 -2.74 3.43 18.64
CA LEU A 93 -3.87 3.17 19.57
C LEU A 93 -3.84 1.71 19.99
#